data_AF-A0A1H0A270-F1
#
_entry.id   AF-A0A1H0A270-F1
#
_cell.length_a   1.000
_cell.length_b   1.000
_cell.length_c   1.000
_cell.angle_alpha   90.00
_cell.angle_beta   90.00
_cell.angle_gamma   90.00
#
_symmetry.space_group_name_H-M   'P 1'
#
loop_
_entity.id
_entity.type
_entity.pdbx_description
1 polymer ?
#
loop_
_entity_poly.entity_id
_entity_poly.type
_entity_poly.pdbx_seq_one_letter_code
_entity_poly.pdbx_strand_id
1 'polypeptide(L)'
;MLRWTINKKLLGGFSAILLLLIITISISYIQITAIDDSYTDLLEDKAMKAVEIKELQVAVKQEIVAMRGYLIIGNDEAYQAYSNATSNYEKAYNTLLPKFKIPEAIKMLEDINQIHSEYVKFTERVFILKKAQKNTEFETLVSTEGSNIVAKLDTEVAKLSEYQNNLLAEGSNNNTKEVQKTILLVLVIGAVAVLAGVAIALVIGRLISTPVVTLASSAKRIADGDLTVDIESIKNKDEIGDLVGSFNLMAKNLRMVIEQVSMNSNDVASTAEELTASAEQTSLATEQIATSIQDIASGSETQVVGANESSTAMKEMAIGIQRVAETSSSVSESAIETSREANLGNNSILQMIDQMNSIETAVSNSSLSIKGLGELSKEIGNIIGVITGIADQTNLLALNAAIEAARAGEHGHGFAVVADEVRKLAEQSKISADHIAELINQVQRVTIEAVNDMEAGTTEVAAGKIVVDETGKRFEKILFSIEQVTAQIQEVSAVSEEMSASVEQVSASIEELANIAHYSADNTQNVASSSEEQLASMEEITASATTLSKMAEDLQMIVKQFKLN
;
A
#
# COMPACT_ATOMS: atom_id res chain seq x y z
N MET A 1 -45.68 -13.02 -28.07
CA MET A 1 -46.92 -12.49 -27.45
C MET A 1 -47.00 -10.99 -27.73
N LEU A 2 -48.17 -10.47 -28.11
CA LEU A 2 -48.33 -9.06 -28.44
C LEU A 2 -48.07 -8.17 -27.21
N ARG A 3 -47.15 -7.20 -27.34
CA ARG A 3 -46.86 -6.17 -26.34
C ARG A 3 -47.92 -5.07 -26.42
N TRP A 4 -48.73 -4.94 -25.38
CA TRP A 4 -49.76 -3.91 -25.24
C TRP A 4 -49.22 -2.74 -24.43
N THR A 5 -48.63 -1.77 -25.14
CA THR A 5 -48.12 -0.54 -24.56
C THR A 5 -49.23 0.27 -23.89
N ILE A 6 -48.87 1.16 -22.96
CA ILE A 6 -49.81 2.11 -22.35
C ILE A 6 -50.59 2.87 -23.44
N ASN A 7 -49.88 3.31 -24.48
CA ASN A 7 -50.48 3.97 -25.63
C ASN A 7 -51.52 3.08 -26.34
N LYS A 8 -51.21 1.80 -26.61
CA LYS A 8 -52.15 0.86 -27.24
C LYS A 8 -53.38 0.57 -26.36
N LYS A 9 -53.22 0.50 -25.03
CA LYS A 9 -54.32 0.33 -24.08
C LYS A 9 -55.27 1.53 -24.11
N LEU A 10 -54.73 2.75 -24.09
CA LEU A 10 -55.51 3.98 -24.17
C LEU A 10 -56.19 4.12 -25.53
N LEU A 11 -55.45 3.97 -26.64
CA LEU A 11 -56.01 4.02 -27.99
C LEU A 11 -57.12 2.99 -28.21
N GLY A 12 -56.95 1.76 -27.72
CA GLY A 12 -57.99 0.72 -27.80
C GLY A 12 -59.27 1.11 -27.04
N GLY A 13 -59.14 1.63 -25.82
CA GLY A 13 -60.27 2.08 -25.02
C GLY A 13 -61.02 3.26 -25.65
N PHE A 14 -60.29 4.29 -26.09
CA PHE A 14 -60.89 5.45 -26.76
C PHE A 14 -61.53 5.09 -28.11
N SER A 15 -60.89 4.21 -28.89
CA SER A 15 -61.46 3.75 -30.17
C SER A 15 -62.77 2.97 -29.97
N ALA A 16 -62.87 2.16 -28.92
CA ALA A 16 -64.10 1.45 -28.58
C ALA A 16 -65.24 2.41 -28.21
N ILE A 17 -64.94 3.48 -27.45
CA ILE A 17 -65.93 4.51 -27.10
C ILE A 17 -66.37 5.30 -28.34
N LEU A 18 -65.44 5.70 -29.20
CA LEU A 18 -65.76 6.40 -30.45
C LEU A 18 -66.63 5.55 -31.38
N LEU A 19 -66.35 4.25 -31.48
CA LEU A 19 -67.13 3.32 -32.30
C LEU A 19 -68.56 3.18 -31.76
N LEU A 20 -68.75 3.13 -30.43
CA LEU A 20 -70.08 3.14 -29.81
C LEU A 20 -70.85 4.43 -30.15
N LEU A 21 -70.19 5.60 -30.08
CA LEU A 21 -70.82 6.88 -30.42
C LEU A 21 -71.26 6.94 -31.89
N ILE A 22 -70.42 6.47 -32.82
CA ILE A 22 -70.75 6.41 -34.26
C ILE A 22 -72.01 5.55 -34.49
N ILE A 23 -72.10 4.40 -33.82
CA ILE A 23 -73.28 3.53 -33.91
C ILE A 23 -74.53 4.25 -33.40
N THR A 24 -74.45 4.91 -32.24
CA THR A 24 -75.60 5.63 -31.65
C THR A 24 -76.09 6.77 -32.55
N ILE A 25 -75.17 7.55 -33.12
CA ILE A 25 -75.48 8.65 -34.04
C ILE A 25 -76.16 8.09 -35.31
N SER A 26 -75.61 7.00 -35.87
CA SER A 26 -76.13 6.40 -37.11
C SER A 26 -77.55 5.87 -36.94
N ILE A 27 -77.83 5.17 -35.82
CA ILE A 27 -79.18 4.65 -35.52
C ILE A 27 -80.17 5.80 -35.29
N SER A 28 -79.75 6.86 -34.59
CA SER A 28 -80.62 8.02 -34.33
C SER A 28 -81.01 8.73 -35.62
N TYR A 29 -80.06 8.89 -36.55
CA TYR A 29 -80.31 9.51 -37.85
C TYR A 29 -81.37 8.75 -38.66
N ILE A 30 -81.25 7.41 -38.75
CA ILE A 30 -82.19 6.57 -39.51
C ILE A 30 -83.62 6.66 -38.94
N GLN A 31 -83.78 6.69 -37.62
CA GLN A 31 -85.10 6.76 -36.99
C GLN A 31 -85.77 8.12 -37.13
N ILE A 32 -84.98 9.22 -37.12
CA ILE A 32 -85.51 10.57 -37.33
C ILE A 32 -86.03 10.71 -38.76
N THR A 33 -85.33 10.19 -39.77
CA THR A 33 -85.80 10.24 -41.17
C THR A 33 -87.11 9.46 -41.37
N ALA A 34 -87.31 8.32 -40.71
CA ALA A 34 -88.56 7.56 -40.81
C ALA A 34 -89.77 8.29 -40.19
N ILE A 35 -89.55 9.09 -39.15
CA ILE A 35 -90.59 9.93 -38.55
C ILE A 35 -91.00 11.08 -39.49
N ASP A 36 -90.02 11.69 -40.16
CA ASP A 36 -90.23 12.80 -41.10
C ASP A 36 -91.10 12.37 -42.31
N ASP A 37 -90.81 11.21 -42.91
CA ASP A 37 -91.62 10.63 -43.99
C ASP A 37 -93.07 10.39 -43.56
N SER A 38 -93.28 9.85 -42.35
CA SER A 38 -94.61 9.58 -41.80
C SER A 38 -95.37 10.86 -41.44
N TYR A 39 -94.68 11.96 -41.13
CA TYR A 39 -95.29 13.27 -40.91
C TYR A 39 -95.74 13.91 -42.22
N THR A 40 -94.98 13.71 -43.29
CA THR A 40 -95.28 14.21 -44.64
C THR A 40 -96.56 13.57 -45.18
N ASP A 41 -96.74 12.25 -45.06
CA ASP A 41 -97.99 11.55 -45.46
C ASP A 41 -99.24 12.09 -44.72
N LEU A 42 -99.10 12.39 -43.43
CA LEU A 42 -100.19 12.90 -42.61
C LEU A 42 -100.67 14.30 -43.06
N LEU A 43 -99.74 15.19 -43.39
CA LEU A 43 -100.03 16.58 -43.74
C LEU A 43 -100.34 16.78 -45.23
N GLU A 44 -99.55 16.19 -46.14
CA GLU A 44 -99.71 16.45 -47.57
C GLU A 44 -100.79 15.58 -48.22
N ASP A 45 -101.11 14.40 -47.68
CA ASP A 45 -102.14 13.52 -48.25
C ASP A 45 -103.45 13.57 -47.43
N LYS A 46 -103.39 13.16 -46.16
CA LYS A 46 -104.62 12.97 -45.37
C LYS A 46 -105.30 14.29 -45.01
N ALA A 47 -104.54 15.33 -44.65
CA ALA A 47 -105.09 16.64 -44.30
C ALA A 47 -105.67 17.37 -45.51
N MET A 48 -104.96 17.36 -46.65
CA MET A 48 -105.46 17.97 -47.89
C MET A 48 -106.78 17.36 -48.36
N LYS A 49 -106.93 16.03 -48.32
CA LYS A 49 -108.21 15.37 -48.67
C LYS A 49 -109.37 15.81 -47.78
N ALA A 50 -109.14 16.02 -46.48
CA ALA A 50 -110.19 16.51 -45.59
C ALA A 50 -110.67 17.92 -45.97
N VAL A 51 -109.74 18.79 -46.41
CA VAL A 51 -110.08 20.13 -46.91
C VAL A 51 -110.92 20.04 -48.19
N GLU A 52 -110.54 19.19 -49.14
CA GLU A 52 -111.25 19.09 -50.42
C GLU A 52 -112.63 18.42 -50.31
N ILE A 53 -112.80 17.46 -49.39
CA ILE A 53 -114.14 16.95 -49.04
C ILE A 53 -115.01 18.07 -48.48
N LYS A 54 -114.42 19.00 -47.73
CA LYS A 54 -115.15 20.17 -47.22
C LYS A 54 -115.60 21.09 -48.35
N GLU A 55 -114.78 21.27 -49.39
CA GLU A 55 -115.15 22.03 -50.59
C GLU A 55 -116.31 21.35 -51.35
N LEU A 56 -116.29 20.02 -51.50
CA LEU A 56 -117.40 19.27 -52.07
C LEU A 56 -118.70 19.48 -51.27
N GLN A 57 -118.62 19.44 -49.95
CA GLN A 57 -119.76 19.72 -49.07
C GLN A 57 -120.31 21.14 -49.25
N VAL A 58 -119.44 22.12 -49.44
CA VAL A 58 -119.84 23.50 -49.72
C VAL A 58 -120.49 23.60 -51.10
N ALA A 59 -119.96 22.93 -52.12
CA ALA A 59 -120.52 22.93 -53.48
C ALA A 59 -121.94 22.36 -53.52
N VAL A 60 -122.17 21.22 -52.85
CA VAL A 60 -123.52 20.63 -52.67
C VAL A 60 -124.49 21.64 -52.06
N LYS A 61 -124.08 22.32 -50.99
CA LYS A 61 -124.94 23.31 -50.31
C LYS A 61 -125.24 24.52 -51.17
N GLN A 62 -124.25 25.02 -51.92
CA GLN A 62 -124.44 26.11 -52.87
C GLN A 62 -125.46 25.74 -53.95
N GLU A 63 -125.39 24.51 -54.46
CA GLU A 63 -126.32 24.01 -55.47
C GLU A 63 -127.75 23.92 -54.95
N ILE A 64 -127.93 23.40 -53.74
CA ILE A 64 -129.25 23.34 -53.07
C ILE A 64 -129.82 24.75 -52.84
N VAL A 65 -128.97 25.70 -52.44
CA VAL A 65 -129.36 27.10 -52.25
C VAL A 65 -129.74 27.75 -53.58
N ALA A 66 -128.98 27.52 -54.65
CA ALA A 66 -129.25 28.08 -55.96
C ALA A 66 -130.56 27.54 -56.56
N MET A 67 -130.85 26.25 -56.38
CA MET A 67 -132.13 25.64 -56.77
C MET A 67 -133.32 26.29 -56.06
N ARG A 68 -133.22 26.52 -54.74
CA ARG A 68 -134.24 27.26 -53.98
C ARG A 68 -134.36 28.70 -54.47
N GLY A 69 -133.25 29.35 -54.79
CA GLY A 69 -133.22 30.69 -55.38
C GLY A 69 -134.02 30.77 -56.69
N TYR A 70 -133.83 29.80 -57.60
CA TYR A 70 -134.60 29.73 -58.83
C TYR A 70 -136.10 29.48 -58.59
N LEU A 71 -136.46 28.64 -57.61
CA LEU A 71 -137.86 28.42 -57.25
C LEU A 71 -138.58 29.68 -56.75
N ILE A 72 -137.85 30.60 -56.11
CA ILE A 72 -138.40 31.87 -55.59
C ILE A 72 -138.48 32.92 -56.70
N ILE A 73 -137.38 33.12 -57.45
CA ILE A 73 -137.23 34.25 -58.38
C ILE A 73 -137.77 33.91 -59.78
N GLY A 74 -137.51 32.70 -60.28
CA GLY A 74 -138.02 32.19 -61.55
C GLY A 74 -137.46 32.83 -62.83
N ASN A 75 -136.34 33.56 -62.75
CA ASN A 75 -135.68 34.17 -63.91
C ASN A 75 -134.48 33.33 -64.43
N ASP A 76 -134.01 33.62 -65.64
CA ASP A 76 -132.88 32.90 -66.26
C ASP A 76 -131.56 33.08 -65.48
N GLU A 77 -131.39 34.21 -64.78
CA GLU A 77 -130.19 34.47 -63.98
C GLU A 77 -130.09 33.51 -62.78
N ALA A 78 -131.22 33.22 -62.11
CA ALA A 78 -131.25 32.23 -61.03
C ALA A 78 -131.07 30.79 -61.55
N TYR A 79 -131.48 30.50 -62.79
CA TYR A 79 -131.19 29.21 -63.42
C TYR A 79 -129.69 29.06 -63.73
N GLN A 80 -129.05 30.11 -64.23
CA GLN A 80 -127.60 30.14 -64.44
C GLN A 80 -126.81 29.98 -63.14
N ALA A 81 -127.28 30.58 -62.03
CA ALA A 81 -126.68 30.37 -60.72
C ALA A 81 -126.73 28.90 -60.27
N TYR A 82 -127.85 28.21 -60.52
CA TYR A 82 -127.96 26.77 -60.28
C TYR A 82 -127.01 25.97 -61.18
N SER A 83 -127.02 26.23 -62.48
CA SER A 83 -126.15 25.54 -63.43
C SER A 83 -124.66 25.69 -63.09
N ASN A 84 -124.23 26.89 -62.67
CA ASN A 84 -122.87 27.13 -62.20
C ASN A 84 -122.57 26.36 -60.90
N ALA A 85 -123.52 26.28 -59.97
CA ALA A 85 -123.34 25.53 -58.73
C ALA A 85 -123.25 24.01 -59.00
N THR A 86 -124.06 23.47 -59.92
CA THR A 86 -123.93 22.08 -60.40
C THR A 86 -122.57 21.84 -61.05
N SER A 87 -122.05 22.77 -61.86
CA SER A 87 -120.71 22.66 -62.43
C SER A 87 -119.60 22.70 -61.37
N ASN A 88 -119.76 23.49 -60.30
CA ASN A 88 -118.81 23.52 -59.19
C ASN A 88 -118.81 22.21 -58.40
N TYR A 89 -119.98 21.59 -58.21
CA TYR A 89 -120.06 20.23 -57.66
C TYR A 89 -119.29 19.25 -58.54
N GLU A 90 -119.52 19.25 -59.85
CA GLU A 90 -118.82 18.35 -60.78
C GLU A 90 -117.30 18.56 -60.74
N LYS A 91 -116.83 19.81 -60.64
CA LYS A 91 -115.39 20.10 -60.47
C LYS A 91 -114.84 19.57 -59.16
N ALA A 92 -115.55 19.79 -58.05
CA ALA A 92 -115.13 19.30 -56.74
C ALA A 92 -115.09 17.76 -56.73
N TYR A 93 -116.11 17.11 -57.28
CA TYR A 93 -116.17 15.66 -57.42
C TYR A 93 -115.02 15.11 -58.27
N ASN A 94 -114.80 15.67 -59.46
CA ASN A 94 -113.76 15.20 -60.38
C ASN A 94 -112.33 15.48 -59.89
N THR A 95 -112.15 16.48 -59.01
CA THR A 95 -110.85 16.74 -58.35
C THR A 95 -110.58 15.72 -57.26
N LEU A 96 -111.62 15.32 -56.54
CA LEU A 96 -111.50 14.50 -55.35
C LEU A 96 -111.42 12.99 -55.68
N LEU A 97 -112.16 12.53 -56.69
CA LEU A 97 -112.20 11.11 -57.10
C LEU A 97 -110.82 10.47 -57.36
N PRO A 98 -109.91 11.07 -58.16
CA PRO A 98 -108.61 10.45 -58.44
C PRO A 98 -107.66 10.45 -57.22
N LYS A 99 -107.96 11.19 -56.15
CA LYS A 99 -107.11 11.27 -54.95
C LYS A 99 -107.38 10.18 -53.95
N PHE A 100 -108.55 9.55 -54.00
CA PHE A 100 -108.85 8.41 -53.14
C PHE A 100 -108.27 7.12 -53.71
N LYS A 101 -107.50 6.41 -52.88
CA LYS A 101 -106.99 5.06 -53.17
C LYS A 101 -107.71 3.98 -52.36
N ILE A 102 -108.49 4.38 -51.36
CA ILE A 102 -109.16 3.47 -50.43
C ILE A 102 -110.53 3.12 -51.02
N PRO A 103 -110.83 1.83 -51.27
CA PRO A 103 -112.09 1.40 -51.91
C PRO A 103 -113.34 1.92 -51.21
N GLU A 104 -113.32 2.00 -49.87
CA GLU A 104 -114.43 2.50 -49.05
C GLU A 104 -114.70 3.99 -49.30
N ALA A 105 -113.68 4.83 -49.33
CA ALA A 105 -113.83 6.26 -49.60
C ALA A 105 -114.26 6.55 -51.05
N ILE A 106 -113.76 5.77 -52.02
CA ILE A 106 -114.20 5.84 -53.42
C ILE A 106 -115.69 5.54 -53.50
N LYS A 107 -116.15 4.45 -52.88
CA LYS A 107 -117.55 4.06 -52.86
C LYS A 107 -118.46 5.13 -52.26
N MET A 108 -118.07 5.73 -51.13
CA MET A 108 -118.82 6.83 -50.52
C MET A 108 -118.94 8.03 -51.45
N LEU A 109 -117.87 8.35 -52.18
CA LEU A 109 -117.87 9.43 -53.16
C LEU A 109 -118.76 9.11 -54.37
N GLU A 110 -118.72 7.87 -54.87
CA GLU A 110 -119.63 7.36 -55.92
C GLU A 110 -121.10 7.40 -55.49
N ASP A 111 -121.42 6.99 -54.26
CA ASP A 111 -122.77 7.05 -53.69
C ASP A 111 -123.27 8.50 -53.63
N ILE A 112 -122.42 9.45 -53.23
CA ILE A 112 -122.71 10.90 -53.25
C ILE A 112 -123.05 11.36 -54.67
N ASN A 113 -122.31 10.92 -55.69
CA ASN A 113 -122.55 11.29 -57.09
C ASN A 113 -123.82 10.65 -57.67
N GLN A 114 -124.14 9.42 -57.26
CA GLN A 114 -125.40 8.79 -57.63
C GLN A 114 -126.59 9.57 -57.07
N ILE A 115 -126.54 9.95 -55.78
CA ILE A 115 -127.59 10.76 -55.15
C ILE A 115 -127.65 12.16 -55.77
N HIS A 116 -126.51 12.74 -56.14
CA HIS A 116 -126.47 14.01 -56.86
C HIS A 116 -127.12 13.91 -58.24
N SER A 117 -126.89 12.83 -58.99
CA SER A 117 -127.57 12.58 -60.27
C SER A 117 -129.09 12.46 -60.10
N GLU A 118 -129.55 11.82 -59.02
CA GLU A 118 -130.97 11.81 -58.64
C GLU A 118 -131.47 13.22 -58.31
N TYR A 119 -130.68 14.01 -57.59
CA TYR A 119 -130.99 15.41 -57.27
C TYR A 119 -131.13 16.26 -58.53
N VAL A 120 -130.20 16.20 -59.49
CA VAL A 120 -130.27 16.94 -60.75
C VAL A 120 -131.54 16.59 -61.52
N LYS A 121 -131.85 15.30 -61.71
CA LYS A 121 -133.10 14.85 -62.37
C LYS A 121 -134.35 15.34 -61.63
N PHE A 122 -134.31 15.35 -60.31
CA PHE A 122 -135.37 15.91 -59.48
C PHE A 122 -135.52 17.42 -59.73
N THR A 123 -134.42 18.18 -59.77
CA THR A 123 -134.48 19.63 -60.03
C THR A 123 -135.01 19.95 -61.42
N GLU A 124 -134.66 19.17 -62.45
CA GLU A 124 -135.20 19.34 -63.81
C GLU A 124 -136.72 19.20 -63.83
N ARG A 125 -137.25 18.17 -63.18
CA ARG A 125 -138.71 17.97 -63.04
C ARG A 125 -139.36 19.16 -62.33
N VAL A 126 -138.74 19.63 -61.26
CA VAL A 126 -139.20 20.80 -60.50
C VAL A 126 -139.18 22.07 -61.36
N PHE A 127 -138.13 22.28 -62.16
CA PHE A 127 -138.01 23.45 -63.04
C PHE A 127 -139.03 23.43 -64.18
N ILE A 128 -139.34 22.27 -64.74
CA ILE A 128 -140.41 22.10 -65.74
C ILE A 128 -141.76 22.50 -65.14
N LEU A 129 -142.07 22.03 -63.93
CA LEU A 129 -143.32 22.36 -63.23
C LEU A 129 -143.40 23.85 -62.88
N LYS A 130 -142.29 24.45 -62.44
CA LYS A 130 -142.21 25.90 -62.16
C LYS A 130 -142.45 26.72 -63.42
N LYS A 131 -141.87 26.34 -64.56
CA LYS A 131 -142.05 27.03 -65.86
C LYS A 131 -143.48 26.90 -66.39
N ALA A 132 -144.15 25.79 -66.11
CA ALA A 132 -145.57 25.56 -66.40
C ALA A 132 -146.54 26.25 -65.42
N GLN A 133 -146.03 27.05 -64.47
CA GLN A 133 -146.79 27.76 -63.42
C GLN A 133 -147.64 26.85 -62.51
N LYS A 134 -147.27 25.57 -62.40
CA LYS A 134 -147.97 24.59 -61.57
C LYS A 134 -147.50 24.62 -60.12
N ASN A 135 -147.82 25.71 -59.41
CA ASN A 135 -147.23 26.00 -58.11
C ASN A 135 -147.46 24.90 -57.05
N THR A 136 -148.69 24.41 -56.92
CA THR A 136 -149.02 23.36 -55.92
C THR A 136 -148.32 22.03 -56.21
N GLU A 137 -148.10 21.67 -57.48
CA GLU A 137 -147.46 20.41 -57.88
C GLU A 137 -145.96 20.42 -57.57
N PHE A 138 -145.24 21.51 -57.88
CA PHE A 138 -143.81 21.57 -57.57
C PHE A 138 -143.56 21.73 -56.06
N GLU A 139 -144.39 22.46 -55.31
CA GLU A 139 -144.27 22.58 -53.85
C GLU A 139 -144.44 21.23 -53.15
N THR A 140 -145.38 20.40 -53.62
CA THR A 140 -145.57 19.03 -53.14
C THR A 140 -144.35 18.16 -53.46
N LEU A 141 -143.82 18.27 -54.68
CA LEU A 141 -142.64 17.53 -55.11
C LEU A 141 -141.38 17.89 -54.30
N VAL A 142 -141.20 19.18 -54.01
CA VAL A 142 -140.08 19.69 -53.21
C VAL A 142 -140.20 19.27 -51.73
N SER A 143 -141.39 19.35 -51.15
CA SER A 143 -141.61 19.00 -49.73
C SER A 143 -141.52 17.49 -49.47
N THR A 144 -141.83 16.65 -50.46
CA THR A 144 -141.78 15.18 -50.31
C THR A 144 -140.46 14.59 -50.80
N GLU A 145 -140.17 14.70 -52.10
CA GLU A 145 -139.00 14.08 -52.75
C GLU A 145 -137.73 14.91 -52.53
N GLY A 146 -137.83 16.24 -52.66
CA GLY A 146 -136.69 17.15 -52.52
C GLY A 146 -136.05 17.14 -51.15
N SER A 147 -136.87 17.19 -50.08
CA SER A 147 -136.38 17.14 -48.70
C SER A 147 -135.61 15.84 -48.41
N ASN A 148 -136.07 14.71 -48.95
CA ASN A 148 -135.43 13.41 -48.75
C ASN A 148 -134.10 13.30 -49.52
N ILE A 149 -134.07 13.72 -50.79
CA ILE A 149 -132.82 13.69 -51.59
C ILE A 149 -131.77 14.62 -50.98
N VAL A 150 -132.16 15.84 -50.59
CA VAL A 150 -131.24 16.79 -49.92
C VAL A 150 -130.71 16.21 -48.61
N ALA A 151 -131.57 15.61 -47.78
CA ALA A 151 -131.13 15.00 -46.52
C ALA A 151 -130.15 13.84 -46.75
N LYS A 152 -130.39 12.99 -47.76
CA LYS A 152 -129.47 11.91 -48.14
C LYS A 152 -128.11 12.46 -48.61
N LEU A 153 -128.13 13.47 -49.47
CA LEU A 153 -126.90 14.05 -50.02
C LEU A 153 -126.06 14.72 -48.93
N ASP A 154 -126.67 15.50 -48.04
CA ASP A 154 -125.97 16.09 -46.87
C ASP A 154 -125.41 14.99 -45.94
N THR A 155 -126.16 13.89 -45.74
CA THR A 155 -125.74 12.78 -44.87
C THR A 155 -124.54 12.03 -45.45
N GLU A 156 -124.55 11.66 -46.73
CA GLU A 156 -123.44 10.91 -47.33
C GLU A 156 -122.17 11.76 -47.44
N VAL A 157 -122.29 13.05 -47.76
CA VAL A 157 -121.13 13.95 -47.75
C VAL A 157 -120.58 14.14 -46.33
N ALA A 158 -121.46 14.21 -45.31
CA ALA A 158 -121.02 14.27 -43.92
C ALA A 158 -120.28 12.99 -43.49
N LYS A 159 -120.77 11.80 -43.88
CA LYS A 159 -120.07 10.53 -43.61
C LYS A 159 -118.69 10.49 -44.23
N LEU A 160 -118.53 10.93 -45.49
CA LEU A 160 -117.22 10.96 -46.14
C LEU A 160 -116.25 11.91 -45.42
N SER A 161 -116.75 13.06 -44.96
CA SER A 161 -115.96 14.00 -44.15
C SER A 161 -115.55 13.40 -42.81
N GLU A 162 -116.45 12.68 -42.13
CA GLU A 162 -116.15 12.01 -40.86
C GLU A 162 -115.13 10.88 -41.04
N TYR A 163 -115.27 10.07 -42.08
CA TYR A 163 -114.33 9.01 -42.42
C TYR A 163 -112.91 9.55 -42.62
N GLN A 164 -112.75 10.62 -43.40
CA GLN A 164 -111.43 11.22 -43.64
C GLN A 164 -110.84 11.86 -42.37
N ASN A 165 -111.67 12.47 -41.52
CA ASN A 165 -111.22 13.00 -40.23
C ASN A 165 -110.75 11.90 -39.28
N ASN A 166 -111.37 10.73 -39.29
CA ASN A 166 -110.93 9.57 -38.50
C ASN A 166 -109.57 9.04 -38.98
N LEU A 167 -109.34 8.95 -40.31
CA LEU A 167 -108.04 8.56 -40.86
C LEU A 167 -106.91 9.53 -40.49
N LEU A 168 -107.21 10.83 -40.40
CA LEU A 168 -106.30 11.86 -39.89
C LEU A 168 -105.98 11.67 -38.41
N ALA A 169 -107.00 11.46 -37.57
CA ALA A 169 -106.81 11.24 -36.14
C ALA A 169 -106.00 9.96 -35.85
N GLU A 170 -106.25 8.88 -36.58
CA GLU A 170 -105.50 7.64 -36.47
C GLU A 170 -104.03 7.81 -36.90
N GLY A 171 -103.79 8.48 -38.03
CA GLY A 171 -102.44 8.81 -38.49
C GLY A 171 -101.65 9.66 -37.49
N SER A 172 -102.31 10.67 -36.89
CA SER A 172 -101.69 11.50 -35.86
C SER A 172 -101.32 10.71 -34.60
N ASN A 173 -102.16 9.77 -34.17
CA ASN A 173 -101.90 8.95 -32.98
C ASN A 173 -100.81 7.89 -33.21
N ASN A 174 -100.69 7.38 -34.43
CA ASN A 174 -99.59 6.47 -34.78
C ASN A 174 -98.24 7.21 -34.82
N ASN A 175 -98.18 8.43 -35.37
CA ASN A 175 -96.95 9.22 -35.35
C ASN A 175 -96.48 9.57 -33.94
N THR A 176 -97.38 9.93 -33.02
CA THR A 176 -96.99 10.22 -31.63
C THR A 176 -96.44 9.00 -30.91
N LYS A 177 -96.99 7.80 -31.16
CA LYS A 177 -96.45 6.54 -30.61
C LYS A 177 -95.08 6.20 -31.18
N GLU A 178 -94.87 6.36 -32.48
CA GLU A 178 -93.56 6.08 -33.10
C GLU A 178 -92.48 7.06 -32.62
N VAL A 179 -92.81 8.34 -32.43
CA VAL A 179 -91.90 9.32 -31.81
C VAL A 179 -91.48 8.88 -30.40
N GLN A 180 -92.42 8.42 -29.56
CA GLN A 180 -92.11 7.96 -28.19
C GLN A 180 -91.23 6.71 -28.17
N LYS A 181 -91.48 5.74 -29.06
CA LYS A 181 -90.62 4.54 -29.19
C LYS A 181 -89.20 4.92 -29.60
N THR A 182 -89.05 5.84 -30.55
CA THR A 182 -87.74 6.32 -31.02
C THR A 182 -86.97 7.03 -29.91
N ILE A 183 -87.63 7.91 -29.15
CA ILE A 183 -87.01 8.58 -27.99
C ILE A 183 -86.51 7.54 -26.97
N LEU A 184 -87.33 6.53 -26.63
CA LEU A 184 -86.95 5.50 -25.68
C LEU A 184 -85.75 4.65 -26.18
N LEU A 185 -85.73 4.28 -27.45
CA LEU A 185 -84.65 3.51 -28.07
C LEU A 185 -83.31 4.27 -27.99
N VAL A 186 -83.32 5.56 -28.34
CA VAL A 186 -82.11 6.42 -28.29
C VAL A 186 -81.58 6.55 -26.86
N LEU A 187 -82.47 6.72 -25.88
CA LEU A 187 -82.08 6.79 -24.45
C LEU A 187 -81.44 5.49 -23.95
N VAL A 188 -81.99 4.33 -24.31
CA VAL A 188 -81.45 3.02 -23.89
C VAL A 188 -80.06 2.79 -24.50
N ILE A 189 -79.88 3.04 -25.80
CA ILE A 189 -78.58 2.89 -26.47
C ILE A 189 -77.55 3.86 -25.87
N GLY A 190 -77.96 5.11 -25.60
CA GLY A 190 -77.12 6.10 -24.94
C GLY A 190 -76.67 5.65 -23.54
N ALA A 191 -77.59 5.12 -22.72
CA ALA A 191 -77.28 4.63 -21.39
C ALA A 191 -76.28 3.45 -21.42
N VAL A 192 -76.44 2.50 -22.35
CA VAL A 192 -75.51 1.37 -22.52
C VAL A 192 -74.13 1.85 -22.95
N ALA A 193 -74.04 2.81 -23.87
CA ALA A 193 -72.77 3.37 -24.31
C ALA A 193 -72.02 4.07 -23.16
N VAL A 194 -72.73 4.82 -22.30
CA VAL A 194 -72.15 5.45 -21.10
C VAL A 194 -71.64 4.41 -20.11
N LEU A 195 -72.42 3.37 -19.81
CA LEU A 195 -72.00 2.30 -18.89
C LEU A 195 -70.77 1.55 -19.41
N ALA A 196 -70.72 1.24 -20.70
CA ALA A 196 -69.55 0.63 -21.33
C ALA A 196 -68.31 1.53 -21.25
N GLY A 197 -68.48 2.84 -21.49
CA GLY A 197 -67.40 3.83 -21.36
C GLY A 197 -66.83 3.91 -19.93
N VAL A 198 -67.69 3.92 -18.91
CA VAL A 198 -67.26 3.91 -17.50
C VAL A 198 -66.52 2.63 -17.15
N ALA A 199 -67.01 1.46 -17.59
CA ALA A 199 -66.34 0.18 -17.35
C ALA A 199 -64.94 0.14 -17.99
N ILE A 200 -64.80 0.59 -19.24
CA ILE A 200 -63.50 0.69 -19.94
C ILE A 200 -62.55 1.63 -19.19
N ALA A 201 -63.04 2.79 -18.74
CA ALA A 201 -62.24 3.76 -17.99
C ALA A 201 -61.73 3.18 -16.66
N LEU A 202 -62.58 2.47 -15.91
CA LEU A 202 -62.20 1.84 -14.63
C LEU A 202 -61.16 0.72 -14.81
N VAL A 203 -61.30 -0.10 -15.85
CA VAL A 203 -60.35 -1.19 -16.15
C VAL A 203 -59.00 -0.64 -16.57
N ILE A 204 -58.95 0.32 -17.50
CA ILE A 204 -57.70 0.95 -17.94
C ILE A 204 -57.05 1.71 -16.79
N GLY A 205 -57.85 2.43 -15.99
CA GLY A 205 -57.38 3.15 -14.80
C GLY A 205 -56.69 2.24 -13.79
N ARG A 206 -57.30 1.08 -13.46
CA ARG A 206 -56.66 0.09 -12.57
C ARG A 206 -55.41 -0.54 -13.16
N LEU A 207 -55.40 -0.83 -14.46
CA LEU A 207 -54.25 -1.49 -15.13
C LEU A 207 -53.00 -0.61 -15.20
N ILE A 208 -53.15 0.72 -15.11
CA ILE A 208 -52.03 1.67 -15.16
C ILE A 208 -51.73 2.24 -13.76
N SER A 209 -52.75 2.73 -13.05
CA SER A 209 -52.55 3.48 -11.81
C SER A 209 -52.02 2.62 -10.66
N THR A 210 -52.50 1.38 -10.51
CA THR A 210 -52.09 0.54 -9.37
C THR A 210 -50.60 0.18 -9.44
N PRO A 211 -50.06 -0.33 -10.57
CA PRO A 211 -48.62 -0.57 -10.71
C PRO A 211 -47.75 0.68 -10.50
N VAL A 212 -48.18 1.84 -10.99
CA VAL A 212 -47.43 3.10 -10.85
C VAL A 212 -47.36 3.55 -9.39
N VAL A 213 -48.47 3.44 -8.64
CA VAL A 213 -48.49 3.78 -7.21
C VAL A 213 -47.61 2.83 -6.39
N THR A 214 -47.62 1.53 -6.70
CA THR A 214 -46.73 0.55 -6.07
C THR A 214 -45.26 0.84 -6.38
N LEU A 215 -44.94 1.22 -7.62
CA LEU A 215 -43.58 1.61 -7.97
C LEU A 215 -43.15 2.89 -7.23
N ALA A 216 -44.04 3.88 -7.11
CA ALA A 216 -43.76 5.10 -6.36
C ALA A 216 -43.51 4.84 -4.86
N SER A 217 -44.26 3.92 -4.25
CA SER A 217 -44.04 3.56 -2.84
C SER A 217 -42.74 2.78 -2.64
N SER A 218 -42.40 1.87 -3.56
CA SER A 218 -41.11 1.19 -3.60
C SER A 218 -39.95 2.18 -3.77
N ALA A 219 -40.12 3.20 -4.61
CA ALA A 219 -39.11 4.23 -4.78
C ALA A 219 -38.89 5.08 -3.53
N LYS A 220 -39.98 5.38 -2.82
CA LYS A 220 -39.89 6.04 -1.51
C LYS A 220 -39.13 5.19 -0.49
N ARG A 221 -39.39 3.88 -0.42
CA ARG A 221 -38.65 2.96 0.45
C ARG A 221 -37.14 2.95 0.16
N ILE A 222 -36.76 2.89 -1.12
CA ILE A 222 -35.35 2.98 -1.51
C ILE A 222 -34.74 4.32 -1.11
N ALA A 223 -35.46 5.43 -1.30
CA ALA A 223 -34.99 6.76 -0.89
C ALA A 223 -34.82 6.88 0.64
N ASP A 224 -35.67 6.18 1.41
CA ASP A 224 -35.58 6.09 2.88
C ASP A 224 -34.49 5.07 3.35
N GLY A 225 -33.71 4.51 2.43
CA GLY A 225 -32.58 3.61 2.72
C GLY A 225 -32.93 2.11 2.74
N ASP A 226 -34.17 1.72 2.46
CA ASP A 226 -34.59 0.32 2.41
C ASP A 226 -34.33 -0.28 1.01
N LEU A 227 -33.22 -1.04 0.88
CA LEU A 227 -32.79 -1.69 -0.35
C LEU A 227 -33.23 -3.16 -0.44
N THR A 228 -34.08 -3.62 0.48
CA THR A 228 -34.67 -4.98 0.47
C THR A 228 -35.88 -5.08 -0.46
N VAL A 229 -36.22 -3.99 -1.14
CA VAL A 229 -37.42 -3.88 -1.96
C VAL A 229 -37.31 -4.76 -3.20
N ASP A 230 -38.23 -5.71 -3.34
CA ASP A 230 -38.43 -6.47 -4.57
C ASP A 230 -39.85 -6.28 -5.10
N ILE A 231 -39.95 -5.88 -6.37
CA ILE A 231 -41.20 -5.55 -7.05
C ILE A 231 -41.64 -6.71 -7.96
N GLU A 232 -41.56 -7.96 -7.48
CA GLU A 232 -42.01 -9.16 -8.22
C GLU A 232 -43.52 -9.20 -8.52
N SER A 233 -44.30 -8.40 -7.80
CA SER A 233 -45.77 -8.40 -7.92
C SER A 233 -46.28 -7.81 -9.24
N ILE A 234 -45.46 -7.04 -9.98
CA ILE A 234 -45.86 -6.38 -11.23
C ILE A 234 -45.31 -7.15 -12.43
N LYS A 235 -46.16 -7.95 -13.07
CA LYS A 235 -45.80 -8.78 -14.25
C LYS A 235 -46.25 -8.18 -15.58
N ASN A 236 -46.38 -6.86 -15.63
CA ASN A 236 -46.80 -6.15 -16.83
C ASN A 236 -45.83 -6.40 -17.99
N LYS A 237 -46.36 -6.63 -19.19
CA LYS A 237 -45.57 -6.72 -20.44
C LYS A 237 -45.72 -5.44 -21.26
N ASP A 238 -45.41 -4.31 -20.65
CA ASP A 238 -45.52 -2.96 -21.18
C ASP A 238 -44.40 -2.06 -20.63
N GLU A 239 -44.48 -0.75 -20.82
CA GLU A 239 -43.50 0.22 -20.31
C GLU A 239 -43.36 0.20 -18.78
N ILE A 240 -44.42 -0.15 -18.03
CA ILE A 240 -44.34 -0.28 -16.58
C ILE A 240 -43.50 -1.51 -16.19
N GLY A 241 -43.61 -2.59 -16.95
CA GLY A 241 -42.76 -3.78 -16.76
C GLY A 241 -41.27 -3.48 -16.94
N ASP A 242 -40.92 -2.74 -17.98
CA ASP A 242 -39.52 -2.31 -18.23
C ASP A 242 -39.02 -1.39 -17.10
N LEU A 243 -39.89 -0.50 -16.62
CA LEU A 243 -39.57 0.41 -15.51
C LEU A 243 -39.34 -0.35 -14.20
N VAL A 244 -40.18 -1.35 -13.90
CA VAL A 244 -39.99 -2.25 -12.75
C VAL A 244 -38.65 -3.00 -12.85
N GLY A 245 -38.33 -3.56 -14.02
CA GLY A 245 -37.05 -4.23 -14.24
C GLY A 245 -35.85 -3.31 -14.01
N SER A 246 -35.93 -2.07 -14.52
CA SER A 246 -34.89 -1.05 -14.32
C SER A 246 -34.77 -0.64 -12.86
N PHE A 247 -35.90 -0.55 -12.13
CA PHE A 247 -35.93 -0.19 -10.72
C PHE A 247 -35.30 -1.27 -9.82
N ASN A 248 -35.64 -2.54 -10.07
CA ASN A 248 -35.03 -3.69 -9.39
C ASN A 248 -33.53 -3.76 -9.66
N LEU A 249 -33.09 -3.49 -10.90
CA LEU A 249 -31.66 -3.44 -11.22
C LEU A 249 -30.94 -2.30 -10.47
N MET A 250 -31.56 -1.12 -10.39
CA MET A 250 -31.03 0.01 -9.61
C MET A 250 -30.92 -0.34 -8.12
N ALA A 251 -31.98 -0.91 -7.52
CA ALA A 251 -31.98 -1.35 -6.13
C ALA A 251 -30.85 -2.34 -5.84
N LYS A 252 -30.69 -3.34 -6.73
CA LYS A 252 -29.62 -4.34 -6.64
C LYS A 252 -28.22 -3.71 -6.75
N ASN A 253 -28.02 -2.79 -7.70
CA ASN A 253 -26.72 -2.12 -7.86
C ASN A 253 -26.38 -1.24 -6.66
N LEU A 254 -27.35 -0.48 -6.13
CA LEU A 254 -27.16 0.30 -4.91
C LEU A 254 -26.81 -0.61 -3.73
N ARG A 255 -27.52 -1.73 -3.57
CA ARG A 255 -27.23 -2.71 -2.53
C ARG A 255 -25.79 -3.23 -2.62
N MET A 256 -25.34 -3.64 -3.81
CA MET A 256 -23.96 -4.12 -4.02
C MET A 256 -22.92 -3.03 -3.71
N VAL A 257 -23.19 -1.76 -4.08
CA VAL A 257 -22.29 -0.63 -3.76
C VAL A 257 -22.21 -0.44 -2.24
N ILE A 258 -23.34 -0.43 -1.53
CA ILE A 258 -23.36 -0.24 -0.08
C ILE A 258 -22.71 -1.43 0.65
N GLU A 259 -22.93 -2.67 0.19
CA GLU A 259 -22.24 -3.86 0.72
C GLU A 259 -20.72 -3.76 0.52
N GLN A 260 -20.25 -3.33 -0.66
CA GLN A 260 -18.83 -3.15 -0.93
C GLN A 260 -18.21 -2.02 -0.09
N VAL A 261 -18.90 -0.89 0.07
CA VAL A 261 -18.45 0.22 0.94
C VAL A 261 -18.37 -0.24 2.39
N SER A 262 -19.33 -1.06 2.85
CA SER A 262 -19.30 -1.65 4.20
C SER A 262 -18.03 -2.49 4.42
N MET A 263 -17.76 -3.43 3.50
CA MET A 263 -16.57 -4.31 3.57
C MET A 263 -15.28 -3.49 3.52
N ASN A 264 -15.15 -2.60 2.53
CA ASN A 264 -13.95 -1.78 2.38
C ASN A 264 -13.71 -0.86 3.59
N SER A 265 -14.77 -0.32 4.20
CA SER A 265 -14.63 0.50 5.42
C SER A 265 -14.13 -0.35 6.59
N ASN A 266 -14.58 -1.59 6.72
CA ASN A 266 -14.07 -2.51 7.73
C ASN A 266 -12.59 -2.87 7.51
N ASP A 267 -12.19 -3.10 6.25
CA ASP A 267 -10.79 -3.35 5.91
C ASP A 267 -9.92 -2.13 6.22
N VAL A 268 -10.37 -0.91 5.88
CA VAL A 268 -9.65 0.34 6.21
C VAL A 268 -9.49 0.51 7.72
N ALA A 269 -10.53 0.23 8.52
CA ALA A 269 -10.44 0.28 9.98
C ALA A 269 -9.39 -0.71 10.52
N SER A 270 -9.43 -1.97 10.07
CA SER A 270 -8.48 -3.00 10.49
C SER A 270 -7.04 -2.65 10.08
N THR A 271 -6.82 -2.17 8.86
CA THR A 271 -5.49 -1.76 8.39
C THR A 271 -4.98 -0.53 9.14
N ALA A 272 -5.86 0.40 9.51
CA ALA A 272 -5.50 1.56 10.32
C ALA A 272 -5.06 1.15 11.74
N GLU A 273 -5.74 0.18 12.36
CA GLU A 273 -5.31 -0.40 13.64
C GLU A 273 -3.94 -1.09 13.53
N GLU A 274 -3.74 -1.90 12.49
CA GLU A 274 -2.45 -2.56 12.22
C GLU A 274 -1.31 -1.55 11.97
N LEU A 275 -1.60 -0.47 11.23
CA LEU A 275 -0.65 0.60 10.97
C LEU A 275 -0.26 1.35 12.25
N THR A 276 -1.23 1.59 13.14
CA THR A 276 -1.01 2.20 14.46
C THR A 276 -0.08 1.31 15.30
N ALA A 277 -0.39 0.02 15.41
CA ALA A 277 0.44 -0.92 16.16
C ALA A 277 1.87 -1.03 15.56
N SER A 278 2.00 -1.02 14.23
CA SER A 278 3.29 -1.05 13.54
C SER A 278 4.10 0.23 13.78
N ALA A 279 3.44 1.38 13.81
CA ALA A 279 4.07 2.66 14.10
C ALA A 279 4.57 2.73 15.55
N GLU A 280 3.76 2.30 16.52
CA GLU A 280 4.17 2.19 17.93
C GLU A 280 5.37 1.26 18.11
N GLN A 281 5.33 0.07 17.49
CA GLN A 281 6.44 -0.88 17.55
C GLN A 281 7.72 -0.30 16.92
N THR A 282 7.59 0.42 15.81
CA THR A 282 8.74 1.07 15.16
C THR A 282 9.29 2.22 16.00
N SER A 283 8.41 2.96 16.68
CA SER A 283 8.80 4.00 17.64
C SER A 283 9.63 3.43 18.78
N LEU A 284 9.17 2.34 19.40
CA LEU A 284 9.91 1.64 20.46
C LEU A 284 11.28 1.11 19.98
N ALA A 285 11.33 0.53 18.78
CA ALA A 285 12.59 0.08 18.20
C ALA A 285 13.54 1.26 17.93
N THR A 286 13.00 2.41 17.53
CA THR A 286 13.79 3.63 17.27
C THR A 286 14.33 4.23 18.57
N GLU A 287 13.57 4.23 19.67
CA GLU A 287 14.06 4.61 21.00
C GLU A 287 15.22 3.71 21.47
N GLN A 288 15.12 2.40 21.22
CA GLN A 288 16.19 1.47 21.52
C GLN A 288 17.44 1.73 20.67
N ILE A 289 17.26 2.08 19.39
CA ILE A 289 18.36 2.51 18.51
C ILE A 289 19.02 3.77 19.08
N ALA A 290 18.24 4.79 19.46
CA ALA A 290 18.75 6.03 20.05
C ALA A 290 19.59 5.76 21.30
N THR A 291 19.11 4.88 22.19
CA THR A 291 19.86 4.46 23.39
C THR A 291 21.17 3.77 23.01
N SER A 292 21.12 2.82 22.07
CA SER A 292 22.31 2.09 21.61
C SER A 292 23.35 3.02 20.97
N ILE A 293 22.89 4.04 20.25
CA ILE A 293 23.74 5.06 19.62
C ILE A 293 24.42 5.93 20.66
N GLN A 294 23.74 6.22 21.77
CA GLN A 294 24.34 6.95 22.88
C GLN A 294 25.44 6.14 23.57
N ASP A 295 25.25 4.83 23.72
CA ASP A 295 26.30 3.93 24.22
C ASP A 295 27.50 3.87 23.26
N ILE A 296 27.28 3.83 21.94
CA ILE A 296 28.35 3.86 20.94
C ILE A 296 29.10 5.20 20.97
N ALA A 297 28.40 6.33 21.13
CA ALA A 297 29.02 7.65 21.23
C ALA A 297 29.93 7.73 22.46
N SER A 298 29.44 7.30 23.63
CA SER A 298 30.22 7.22 24.87
C SER A 298 31.43 6.28 24.75
N GLY A 299 31.23 5.12 24.12
CA GLY A 299 32.31 4.17 23.82
C GLY A 299 33.38 4.74 22.89
N SER A 300 32.96 5.51 21.87
CA SER A 300 33.86 6.18 20.94
C SER A 300 34.69 7.26 21.63
N GLU A 301 34.08 8.07 22.50
CA GLU A 301 34.79 9.08 23.30
C GLU A 301 35.82 8.42 24.23
N THR A 302 35.45 7.31 24.88
CA THR A 302 36.38 6.51 25.69
C THR A 302 37.54 5.95 24.85
N GLN A 303 37.27 5.53 23.61
CA GLN A 303 38.28 5.05 22.67
C GLN A 303 39.28 6.15 22.29
N VAL A 304 38.82 7.38 22.05
CA VAL A 304 39.70 8.54 21.78
C VAL A 304 40.64 8.78 22.95
N VAL A 305 40.13 8.75 24.19
CA VAL A 305 40.95 8.90 25.40
C VAL A 305 41.99 7.78 25.48
N GLY A 306 41.58 6.52 25.34
CA GLY A 306 42.48 5.36 25.38
C GLY A 306 43.53 5.35 24.27
N ALA A 307 43.19 5.83 23.08
CA ALA A 307 44.15 5.99 21.98
C ALA A 307 45.19 7.06 22.30
N ASN A 308 44.79 8.18 22.91
CA ASN A 308 45.71 9.26 23.29
C ASN A 308 46.67 8.83 24.43
N GLU A 309 46.16 8.08 25.41
CA GLU A 309 46.99 7.46 26.46
C GLU A 309 47.97 6.46 25.86
N SER A 310 47.52 5.60 24.94
CA SER A 310 48.38 4.63 24.26
C SER A 310 49.45 5.32 23.42
N SER A 311 49.11 6.40 22.71
CA SER A 311 50.07 7.21 21.95
C SER A 311 51.16 7.80 22.86
N THR A 312 50.77 8.25 24.05
CA THR A 312 51.72 8.74 25.06
C THR A 312 52.65 7.63 25.55
N ALA A 313 52.11 6.45 25.86
CA ALA A 313 52.90 5.28 26.26
C ALA A 313 53.88 4.84 25.15
N MET A 314 53.47 4.90 23.88
CA MET A 314 54.36 4.58 22.75
C MET A 314 55.50 5.59 22.61
N LYS A 315 55.25 6.89 22.83
CA LYS A 315 56.32 7.91 22.85
C LYS A 315 57.32 7.65 23.97
N GLU A 316 56.86 7.29 25.15
CA GLU A 316 57.74 6.92 26.26
C GLU A 316 58.56 5.66 25.94
N MET A 317 57.94 4.68 25.29
CA MET A 317 58.62 3.46 24.84
C MET A 317 59.70 3.75 23.80
N ALA A 318 59.43 4.62 22.82
CA ALA A 318 60.43 5.06 21.83
C ALA A 318 61.66 5.70 22.50
N ILE A 319 61.43 6.58 23.49
CA ILE A 319 62.50 7.20 24.29
C ILE A 319 63.28 6.13 25.07
N GLY A 320 62.58 5.15 25.65
CA GLY A 320 63.20 4.02 26.35
C GLY A 320 64.11 3.19 25.46
N ILE A 321 63.64 2.82 24.27
CA ILE A 321 64.41 2.04 23.28
C ILE A 321 65.65 2.80 22.81
N GLN A 322 65.50 4.10 22.51
CA GLN A 322 66.63 4.96 22.13
C GLN A 322 67.71 4.96 23.21
N ARG A 323 67.31 5.02 24.49
CA ARG A 323 68.24 4.95 25.61
C ARG A 323 68.92 3.58 25.74
N VAL A 324 68.21 2.49 25.46
CA VAL A 324 68.82 1.14 25.42
C VAL A 324 69.86 1.08 24.31
N ALA A 325 69.56 1.58 23.11
CA ALA A 325 70.50 1.60 21.99
C ALA A 325 71.77 2.42 22.32
N GLU A 326 71.62 3.61 22.90
CA GLU A 326 72.75 4.44 23.35
C GLU A 326 73.60 3.75 24.43
N THR A 327 72.95 3.12 25.41
CA THR A 327 73.64 2.41 26.50
C THR A 327 74.38 1.18 25.96
N SER A 328 73.76 0.42 25.07
CA SER A 328 74.39 -0.73 24.39
C SER A 328 75.61 -0.32 23.59
N SER A 329 75.55 0.82 22.88
CA SER A 329 76.71 1.37 22.17
C SER A 329 77.86 1.71 23.13
N SER A 330 77.57 2.36 24.26
CA SER A 330 78.58 2.68 25.29
C SER A 330 79.19 1.43 25.93
N VAL A 331 78.39 0.39 26.19
CA VAL A 331 78.90 -0.90 26.70
C VAL A 331 79.77 -1.59 25.66
N SER A 332 79.42 -1.52 24.37
CA SER A 332 80.25 -2.05 23.28
C SER A 332 81.63 -1.38 23.25
N GLU A 333 81.68 -0.05 23.33
CA GLU A 333 82.93 0.71 23.37
C GLU A 333 83.79 0.33 24.59
N SER A 334 83.17 0.22 25.76
CA SER A 334 83.83 -0.21 27.00
C SER A 334 84.36 -1.65 26.91
N ALA A 335 83.62 -2.55 26.25
CA ALA A 335 84.04 -3.93 26.03
C ALA A 335 85.26 -4.01 25.10
N ILE A 336 85.27 -3.22 24.02
CA ILE A 336 86.43 -3.10 23.11
C ILE A 336 87.67 -2.60 23.86
N GLU A 337 87.52 -1.57 24.68
CA GLU A 337 88.63 -1.05 25.49
C GLU A 337 89.14 -2.09 26.51
N THR A 338 88.22 -2.76 27.21
CA THR A 338 88.58 -3.80 28.18
C THR A 338 89.28 -4.98 27.50
N SER A 339 88.86 -5.36 26.28
CA SER A 339 89.52 -6.41 25.48
C SER A 339 90.95 -6.01 25.12
N ARG A 340 91.17 -4.73 24.77
CA ARG A 340 92.51 -4.19 24.49
C ARG A 340 93.41 -4.27 25.72
N GLU A 341 92.91 -3.84 26.88
CA GLU A 341 93.68 -3.89 28.14
C GLU A 341 93.96 -5.32 28.61
N ALA A 342 93.00 -6.24 28.48
CA ALA A 342 93.20 -7.64 28.78
C ALA A 342 94.25 -8.30 27.88
N ASN A 343 94.26 -7.97 26.58
CA ASN A 343 95.30 -8.40 25.64
C ASN A 343 96.69 -7.87 26.02
N LEU A 344 96.79 -6.59 26.40
CA LEU A 344 98.05 -5.99 26.87
C LEU A 344 98.54 -6.66 28.16
N GLY A 345 97.62 -6.96 29.09
CA GLY A 345 97.90 -7.72 30.30
C GLY A 345 98.42 -9.13 29.99
N ASN A 346 97.78 -9.84 29.07
CA ASN A 346 98.22 -11.17 28.64
C ASN A 346 99.63 -11.15 28.01
N ASN A 347 99.91 -10.17 27.14
CA ASN A 347 101.24 -9.99 26.56
C ASN A 347 102.30 -9.70 27.64
N SER A 348 101.97 -8.90 28.66
CA SER A 348 102.86 -8.61 29.78
C SER A 348 103.15 -9.86 30.62
N ILE A 349 102.17 -10.75 30.77
CA ILE A 349 102.34 -12.04 31.44
C ILE A 349 103.28 -12.96 30.64
N LEU A 350 103.11 -13.04 29.32
CA LEU A 350 104.01 -13.82 28.46
C LEU A 350 105.47 -13.36 28.60
N GLN A 351 105.70 -12.04 28.61
CA GLN A 351 107.03 -11.46 28.88
C GLN A 351 107.56 -11.82 30.28
N MET A 352 106.68 -11.85 31.29
CA MET A 352 107.06 -12.24 32.66
C MET A 352 107.41 -13.73 32.77
N ILE A 353 106.74 -14.61 32.00
CA ILE A 353 107.11 -16.03 31.90
C ILE A 353 108.53 -16.17 31.35
N ASP A 354 108.85 -15.45 30.27
CA ASP A 354 110.19 -15.45 29.68
C ASP A 354 111.25 -14.91 30.66
N GLN A 355 110.91 -13.87 31.43
CA GLN A 355 111.77 -13.32 32.46
C GLN A 355 112.00 -14.32 33.60
N MET A 356 110.96 -15.05 34.04
CA MET A 356 111.07 -16.11 35.06
C MET A 356 111.94 -17.27 34.59
N ASN A 357 111.83 -17.68 33.32
CA ASN A 357 112.72 -18.69 32.72
C ASN A 357 114.19 -18.21 32.72
N SER A 358 114.40 -16.92 32.45
CA SER A 358 115.74 -16.32 32.49
C SER A 358 116.31 -16.27 33.91
N ILE A 359 115.48 -15.94 34.91
CA ILE A 359 115.85 -15.97 36.34
C ILE A 359 116.15 -17.41 36.78
N GLU A 360 115.31 -18.38 36.43
CA GLU A 360 115.51 -19.81 36.72
C GLU A 360 116.89 -20.27 36.22
N THR A 361 117.22 -19.91 34.98
CA THR A 361 118.53 -20.21 34.38
C THR A 361 119.68 -19.54 35.13
N ALA A 362 119.54 -18.26 35.51
CA ALA A 362 120.57 -17.51 36.22
C ALA A 362 120.82 -18.07 37.64
N VAL A 363 119.76 -18.42 38.37
CA VAL A 363 119.85 -19.04 39.71
C VAL A 363 120.46 -20.43 39.59
N SER A 364 120.07 -21.24 38.59
CA SER A 364 120.65 -22.56 38.34
C SER A 364 122.16 -22.48 38.05
N ASN A 365 122.59 -21.56 37.19
CA ASN A 365 124.01 -21.33 36.90
C ASN A 365 124.80 -20.85 38.12
N SER A 366 124.18 -20.01 38.96
CA SER A 366 124.78 -19.54 40.22
C SER A 366 124.94 -20.69 41.21
N SER A 367 123.92 -21.54 41.35
CA SER A 367 123.97 -22.77 42.16
C SER A 367 125.11 -23.69 41.74
N LEU A 368 125.27 -23.93 40.43
CA LEU A 368 126.38 -24.71 39.88
C LEU A 368 127.75 -24.11 40.20
N SER A 369 127.88 -22.78 40.07
CA SER A 369 129.15 -22.07 40.34
C SER A 369 129.54 -22.13 41.81
N ILE A 370 128.58 -21.93 42.71
CA ILE A 370 128.77 -22.02 44.16
C ILE A 370 129.11 -23.46 44.57
N LYS A 371 128.46 -24.46 43.97
CA LYS A 371 128.80 -25.87 44.18
C LYS A 371 130.24 -26.17 43.76
N GLY A 372 130.67 -25.65 42.60
CA GLY A 372 132.06 -25.75 42.15
C GLY A 372 133.06 -25.07 43.09
N LEU A 373 132.70 -23.91 43.65
CA LEU A 373 133.50 -23.24 44.69
C LEU A 373 133.63 -24.10 45.96
N GLY A 374 132.57 -24.82 46.32
CA GLY A 374 132.57 -25.76 47.45
C GLY A 374 133.52 -26.93 47.23
N GLU A 375 133.54 -27.49 46.02
CA GLU A 375 134.50 -28.54 45.63
C GLU A 375 135.95 -28.03 45.64
N LEU A 376 136.20 -26.85 45.07
CA LEU A 376 137.53 -26.23 45.06
C LEU A 376 138.02 -25.92 46.49
N SER A 377 137.14 -25.42 47.35
CA SER A 377 137.46 -25.14 48.76
C SER A 377 137.78 -26.41 49.53
N LYS A 378 137.16 -27.55 49.17
CA LYS A 378 137.50 -28.87 49.73
C LYS A 378 138.88 -29.34 49.27
N GLU A 379 139.21 -29.13 48.00
CA GLU A 379 140.53 -29.46 47.45
C GLU A 379 141.64 -28.61 48.09
N ILE A 380 141.42 -27.30 48.25
CA ILE A 380 142.36 -26.42 48.96
C ILE A 380 142.52 -26.88 50.42
N GLY A 381 141.43 -27.25 51.11
CA GLY A 381 141.50 -27.82 52.46
C GLY A 381 142.42 -29.05 52.55
N ASN A 382 142.36 -29.95 51.57
CA ASN A 382 143.25 -31.11 51.50
C ASN A 382 144.72 -30.71 51.29
N ILE A 383 144.98 -29.74 50.39
CA ILE A 383 146.33 -29.24 50.13
C ILE A 383 146.91 -28.60 51.39
N ILE A 384 146.13 -27.81 52.12
CA ILE A 384 146.56 -27.22 53.39
C ILE A 384 146.91 -28.29 54.41
N GLY A 385 146.12 -29.37 54.52
CA GLY A 385 146.46 -30.51 55.36
C GLY A 385 147.81 -31.16 55.01
N VAL A 386 148.13 -31.27 53.72
CA VAL A 386 149.45 -31.74 53.25
C VAL A 386 150.55 -30.74 53.62
N ILE A 387 150.33 -29.44 53.45
CA ILE A 387 151.31 -28.39 53.80
C ILE A 387 151.60 -28.40 55.31
N THR A 388 150.57 -28.49 56.16
CA THR A 388 150.74 -28.63 57.61
C THR A 388 151.56 -29.89 57.94
N GLY A 389 151.29 -31.01 57.27
CA GLY A 389 152.09 -32.24 57.40
C GLY A 389 153.55 -32.09 56.98
N ILE A 390 153.83 -31.39 55.86
CA ILE A 390 155.19 -31.07 55.42
C ILE A 390 155.88 -30.13 56.40
N ALA A 391 155.18 -29.13 56.93
CA ALA A 391 155.71 -28.19 57.92
C ALA A 391 156.09 -28.93 59.20
N ASP A 392 155.24 -29.83 59.70
CA ASP A 392 155.53 -30.68 60.86
C ASP A 392 156.74 -31.60 60.61
N GLN A 393 156.82 -32.23 59.44
CA GLN A 393 157.95 -33.07 59.06
C GLN A 393 159.25 -32.26 58.92
N THR A 394 159.17 -31.05 58.37
CA THR A 394 160.32 -30.15 58.22
C THR A 394 160.78 -29.62 59.58
N ASN A 395 159.86 -29.32 60.49
CA ASN A 395 160.14 -28.93 61.88
C ASN A 395 160.89 -30.06 62.61
N LEU A 396 160.45 -31.32 62.44
CA LEU A 396 161.11 -32.50 62.99
C LEU A 396 162.50 -32.76 62.37
N LEU A 397 162.64 -32.64 61.05
CA LEU A 397 163.92 -32.80 60.36
C LEU A 397 164.92 -31.70 60.78
N ALA A 398 164.44 -30.46 60.88
CA ALA A 398 165.24 -29.31 61.32
C ALA A 398 165.65 -29.45 62.79
N LEU A 399 164.76 -29.94 63.66
CA LEU A 399 165.07 -30.24 65.05
C LEU A 399 166.14 -31.34 65.16
N ASN A 400 166.01 -32.43 64.40
CA ASN A 400 167.02 -33.48 64.36
C ASN A 400 168.37 -32.97 63.83
N ALA A 401 168.36 -32.11 62.79
CA ALA A 401 169.57 -31.48 62.27
C ALA A 401 170.20 -30.50 63.28
N ALA A 402 169.41 -29.73 64.01
CA ALA A 402 169.89 -28.83 65.06
C ALA A 402 170.52 -29.60 66.23
N ILE A 403 169.93 -30.74 66.62
CA ILE A 403 170.49 -31.65 67.64
C ILE A 403 171.85 -32.21 67.18
N GLU A 404 171.95 -32.71 65.95
CA GLU A 404 173.19 -33.31 65.46
C GLU A 404 174.30 -32.27 65.18
N ALA A 405 173.91 -31.05 64.78
CA ALA A 405 174.82 -29.91 64.65
C ALA A 405 175.36 -29.42 66.01
N ALA A 406 174.53 -29.43 67.06
CA ALA A 406 174.98 -29.18 68.44
C ALA A 406 175.97 -30.26 68.93
N ARG A 407 175.83 -31.49 68.42
CA ARG A 407 176.70 -32.63 68.74
C ARG A 407 178.09 -32.55 68.10
N ALA A 408 178.23 -31.87 66.96
CA ALA A 408 179.50 -31.65 66.25
C ALA A 408 180.36 -30.51 66.83
N GLY A 409 179.92 -29.86 67.92
CA GLY A 409 180.68 -28.81 68.63
C GLY A 409 181.00 -27.59 67.75
N GLU A 410 182.18 -26.99 67.95
CA GLU A 410 182.63 -25.76 67.25
C GLU A 410 182.54 -25.84 65.71
N HIS A 411 182.73 -27.02 65.11
CA HIS A 411 182.63 -27.19 63.65
C HIS A 411 181.18 -27.22 63.12
N GLY A 412 180.18 -27.47 63.98
CA GLY A 412 178.76 -27.56 63.63
C GLY A 412 177.98 -26.25 63.84
N HIS A 413 178.62 -25.20 64.38
CA HIS A 413 177.94 -23.99 64.84
C HIS A 413 177.17 -23.27 63.72
N GLY A 414 177.74 -23.16 62.50
CA GLY A 414 177.04 -22.59 61.35
C GLY A 414 175.83 -23.42 60.89
N PHE A 415 175.91 -24.75 61.00
CA PHE A 415 174.80 -25.65 60.66
C PHE A 415 173.67 -25.60 61.69
N ALA A 416 173.99 -25.46 62.98
CA ALA A 416 173.00 -25.34 64.05
C ALA A 416 172.14 -24.08 63.90
N VAL A 417 172.76 -22.95 63.51
CA VAL A 417 172.03 -21.70 63.23
C VAL A 417 171.08 -21.87 62.05
N VAL A 418 171.51 -22.50 60.95
CA VAL A 418 170.65 -22.75 59.79
C VAL A 418 169.52 -23.72 60.14
N ALA A 419 169.78 -24.77 60.90
CA ALA A 419 168.76 -25.74 61.30
C ALA A 419 167.69 -25.12 62.23
N ASP A 420 168.08 -24.26 63.18
CA ASP A 420 167.11 -23.55 64.04
C ASP A 420 166.32 -22.48 63.25
N GLU A 421 166.92 -21.87 62.22
CA GLU A 421 166.19 -20.96 61.31
C GLU A 421 165.18 -21.73 60.43
N VAL A 422 165.54 -22.91 59.90
CA VAL A 422 164.61 -23.79 59.18
C VAL A 422 163.49 -24.28 60.10
N ARG A 423 163.78 -24.57 61.37
CA ARG A 423 162.79 -24.95 62.38
C ARG A 423 161.78 -23.82 62.62
N LYS A 424 162.25 -22.59 62.81
CA LYS A 424 161.40 -21.40 62.95
C LYS A 424 160.53 -21.15 61.70
N LEU A 425 161.11 -21.30 60.50
CA LEU A 425 160.36 -21.19 59.23
C LEU A 425 159.30 -22.28 59.08
N ALA A 426 159.58 -23.51 59.52
CA ALA A 426 158.63 -24.61 59.51
C ALA A 426 157.47 -24.36 60.49
N GLU A 427 157.77 -23.87 61.71
CA GLU A 427 156.75 -23.47 62.70
C GLU A 427 155.90 -22.29 62.20
N GLN A 428 156.51 -21.27 61.58
CA GLN A 428 155.76 -20.18 60.94
C GLN A 428 154.90 -20.66 59.77
N SER A 429 155.39 -21.63 58.99
CA SER A 429 154.64 -22.23 57.87
C SER A 429 153.44 -23.02 58.41
N LYS A 430 153.60 -23.72 59.54
CA LYS A 430 152.51 -24.42 60.22
C LYS A 430 151.44 -23.43 60.72
N ILE A 431 151.84 -22.40 61.46
CA ILE A 431 150.90 -21.37 61.97
C ILE A 431 150.15 -20.71 60.80
N SER A 432 150.83 -20.43 59.70
CA SER A 432 150.21 -19.86 58.50
C SER A 432 149.25 -20.84 57.82
N ALA A 433 149.61 -22.12 57.73
CA ALA A 433 148.76 -23.16 57.18
C ALA A 433 147.50 -23.38 58.04
N ASP A 434 147.62 -23.37 59.37
CA ASP A 434 146.49 -23.47 60.30
C ASP A 434 145.53 -22.28 60.17
N HIS A 435 146.06 -21.06 60.00
CA HIS A 435 145.24 -19.88 59.75
C HIS A 435 144.52 -19.95 58.38
N ILE A 436 145.17 -20.48 57.34
CA ILE A 436 144.51 -20.73 56.05
C ILE A 436 143.45 -21.84 56.20
N ALA A 437 143.70 -22.88 56.99
CA ALA A 437 142.72 -23.93 57.25
C ALA A 437 141.46 -23.38 57.93
N GLU A 438 141.59 -22.46 58.88
CA GLU A 438 140.46 -21.77 59.51
C GLU A 438 139.66 -20.95 58.49
N LEU A 439 140.33 -20.16 57.64
CA LEU A 439 139.69 -19.40 56.56
C LEU A 439 138.97 -20.32 55.55
N ILE A 440 139.56 -21.46 55.20
CA ILE A 440 138.94 -22.43 54.29
C ILE A 440 137.72 -23.09 54.93
N ASN A 441 137.76 -23.43 56.22
CA ASN A 441 136.58 -23.92 56.93
C ASN A 441 135.46 -22.87 56.95
N GLN A 442 135.79 -21.58 57.12
CA GLN A 442 134.82 -20.50 57.04
C GLN A 442 134.21 -20.38 55.63
N VAL A 443 135.04 -20.42 54.58
CA VAL A 443 134.58 -20.39 53.17
C VAL A 443 133.68 -21.60 52.88
N GLN A 444 134.04 -22.80 53.34
CA GLN A 444 133.21 -24.00 53.17
C GLN A 444 131.84 -23.84 53.84
N ARG A 445 131.79 -23.32 55.08
CA ARG A 445 130.52 -23.08 55.78
C ARG A 445 129.62 -22.10 55.03
N VAL A 446 130.17 -20.94 54.64
CA VAL A 446 129.43 -19.92 53.86
C VAL A 446 128.98 -20.47 52.50
N THR A 447 129.79 -21.33 51.87
CA THR A 447 129.42 -21.96 50.59
C THR A 447 128.26 -22.94 50.75
N ILE A 448 128.24 -23.73 51.84
CA ILE A 448 127.11 -24.63 52.14
C ILE A 448 125.83 -23.83 52.39
N GLU A 449 125.91 -22.74 53.15
CA GLU A 449 124.78 -21.83 53.37
C GLU A 449 124.30 -21.25 52.03
N ALA A 450 125.20 -20.78 51.18
CA ALA A 450 124.87 -20.24 49.86
C ALA A 450 124.25 -21.29 48.91
N VAL A 451 124.65 -22.56 48.99
CA VAL A 451 123.99 -23.65 48.22
C VAL A 451 122.55 -23.83 48.69
N ASN A 452 122.30 -23.87 50.00
CA ASN A 452 120.94 -24.00 50.54
C ASN A 452 120.06 -22.80 50.14
N ASP A 453 120.61 -21.58 50.18
CA ASP A 453 119.90 -20.37 49.75
C ASP A 453 119.58 -20.42 48.25
N MET A 454 120.47 -20.96 47.42
CA MET A 454 120.18 -21.16 45.99
C MET A 454 119.11 -22.22 45.75
N GLU A 455 119.09 -23.33 46.51
CA GLU A 455 118.02 -24.33 46.41
C GLU A 455 116.66 -23.74 46.81
N ALA A 456 116.61 -22.96 47.89
CA ALA A 456 115.42 -22.20 48.27
C ALA A 456 115.00 -21.22 47.15
N GLY A 457 115.97 -20.48 46.59
CA GLY A 457 115.74 -19.58 45.46
C GLY A 457 115.17 -20.27 44.22
N THR A 458 115.65 -21.45 43.86
CA THR A 458 115.08 -22.24 42.75
C THR A 458 113.63 -22.63 43.01
N THR A 459 113.30 -22.97 44.26
CA THR A 459 111.93 -23.34 44.66
C THR A 459 110.99 -22.15 44.57
N GLU A 460 111.42 -20.97 45.03
CA GLU A 460 110.65 -19.72 44.93
C GLU A 460 110.41 -19.29 43.49
N VAL A 461 111.41 -19.42 42.61
CA VAL A 461 111.25 -19.12 41.17
C VAL A 461 110.25 -20.08 40.51
N ALA A 462 110.31 -21.37 40.85
CA ALA A 462 109.35 -22.36 40.35
C ALA A 462 107.92 -22.05 40.81
N ALA A 463 107.74 -21.66 42.08
CA ALA A 463 106.45 -21.21 42.61
C ALA A 463 105.96 -19.94 41.88
N GLY A 464 106.84 -18.96 41.66
CA GLY A 464 106.54 -17.73 40.92
C GLY A 464 106.06 -18.01 39.49
N LYS A 465 106.70 -18.96 38.80
CA LYS A 465 106.30 -19.37 37.44
C LYS A 465 104.89 -19.95 37.38
N ILE A 466 104.50 -20.77 38.37
CA ILE A 466 103.12 -21.30 38.49
C ILE A 466 102.11 -20.15 38.64
N VAL A 467 102.39 -19.18 39.52
CA VAL A 467 101.50 -18.04 39.75
C VAL A 467 101.34 -17.18 38.49
N VAL A 468 102.43 -16.95 37.74
CA VAL A 468 102.40 -16.18 36.49
C VAL A 468 101.59 -16.92 35.41
N ASP A 469 101.78 -18.24 35.25
CA ASP A 469 101.00 -19.07 34.32
C ASP A 469 99.50 -19.07 34.66
N GLU A 470 99.15 -19.25 35.94
CA GLU A 470 97.76 -19.14 36.39
C GLU A 470 97.17 -17.75 36.13
N THR A 471 97.97 -16.69 36.27
CA THR A 471 97.54 -15.33 35.97
C THR A 471 97.29 -15.14 34.47
N GLY A 472 98.10 -15.74 33.60
CA GLY A 472 97.87 -15.75 32.15
C GLY A 472 96.53 -16.40 31.78
N LYS A 473 96.23 -17.57 32.33
CA LYS A 473 94.93 -18.25 32.14
C LYS A 473 93.73 -17.40 32.60
N ARG A 474 93.91 -16.56 33.62
CA ARG A 474 92.86 -15.61 34.07
C ARG A 474 92.62 -14.51 33.03
N PHE A 475 93.67 -13.97 32.42
CA PHE A 475 93.53 -13.00 31.32
C PHE A 475 92.86 -13.60 30.08
N GLU A 476 93.20 -14.83 29.70
CA GLU A 476 92.50 -15.55 28.61
C GLU A 476 91.00 -15.69 28.89
N LYS A 477 90.65 -16.04 30.14
CA LYS A 477 89.24 -16.14 30.55
C LYS A 477 88.53 -14.79 30.52
N ILE A 478 89.20 -13.70 30.92
CA ILE A 478 88.67 -12.34 30.80
C ILE A 478 88.40 -12.00 29.33
N LEU A 479 89.33 -12.32 28.43
CA LEU A 479 89.18 -12.09 27.00
C LEU A 479 87.93 -12.79 26.44
N PHE A 480 87.78 -14.07 26.75
CA PHE A 480 86.62 -14.87 26.33
C PHE A 480 85.30 -14.32 26.89
N SER A 481 85.28 -13.86 28.15
CA SER A 481 84.09 -13.21 28.73
C SER A 481 83.73 -11.91 28.03
N ILE A 482 84.72 -11.11 27.61
CA ILE A 482 84.48 -9.85 26.89
C ILE A 482 83.95 -10.10 25.48
N GLU A 483 84.42 -11.15 24.80
CA GLU A 483 83.87 -11.58 23.51
C GLU A 483 82.38 -11.94 23.63
N GLN A 484 82.00 -12.66 24.68
CA GLN A 484 80.58 -12.97 24.94
C GLN A 484 79.74 -11.72 25.20
N VAL A 485 80.25 -10.78 26.01
CA VAL A 485 79.56 -9.50 26.26
C VAL A 485 79.37 -8.73 24.95
N THR A 486 80.38 -8.71 24.09
CA THR A 486 80.31 -8.04 22.79
C THR A 486 79.23 -8.66 21.89
N ALA A 487 79.17 -9.99 21.84
CA ALA A 487 78.14 -10.70 21.07
C ALA A 487 76.72 -10.44 21.60
N GLN A 488 76.54 -10.45 22.93
CA GLN A 488 75.26 -10.13 23.56
C GLN A 488 74.82 -8.69 23.28
N ILE A 489 75.75 -7.73 23.28
CA ILE A 489 75.44 -6.33 22.98
C ILE A 489 75.03 -6.12 21.51
N GLN A 490 75.59 -6.88 20.58
CA GLN A 490 75.12 -6.88 19.19
C GLN A 490 73.68 -7.40 19.07
N GLU A 491 73.34 -8.46 19.80
CA GLU A 491 71.97 -8.98 19.86
C GLU A 491 70.99 -7.96 20.46
N VAL A 492 71.36 -7.32 21.57
CA VAL A 492 70.54 -6.25 22.20
C VAL A 492 70.33 -5.07 21.23
N SER A 493 71.35 -4.71 20.46
CA SER A 493 71.25 -3.63 19.47
C SER A 493 70.27 -3.99 18.35
N ALA A 494 70.34 -5.21 17.81
CA ALA A 494 69.42 -5.69 16.78
C ALA A 494 67.96 -5.72 17.29
N VAL A 495 67.74 -6.23 18.51
CA VAL A 495 66.40 -6.23 19.14
C VAL A 495 65.89 -4.81 19.38
N SER A 496 66.76 -3.86 19.72
CA SER A 496 66.38 -2.46 19.92
C SER A 496 65.91 -1.81 18.61
N GLU A 497 66.57 -2.09 17.49
CA GLU A 497 66.14 -1.62 16.16
C GLU A 497 64.78 -2.21 15.75
N GLU A 498 64.56 -3.51 15.95
CA GLU A 498 63.28 -4.18 15.68
C GLU A 498 62.14 -3.62 16.55
N MET A 499 62.45 -3.33 17.82
CA MET A 499 61.50 -2.73 18.75
C MET A 499 61.14 -1.30 18.32
N SER A 500 62.11 -0.51 17.83
CA SER A 500 61.86 0.83 17.29
C SER A 500 60.88 0.80 16.12
N ALA A 501 61.09 -0.10 15.16
CA ALA A 501 60.18 -0.28 14.02
C ALA A 501 58.77 -0.71 14.47
N SER A 502 58.71 -1.61 15.47
CA SER A 502 57.43 -2.05 16.06
C SER A 502 56.68 -0.90 16.74
N VAL A 503 57.40 -0.02 17.44
CA VAL A 503 56.81 1.17 18.09
C VAL A 503 56.23 2.13 17.06
N GLU A 504 56.90 2.37 15.94
CA GLU A 504 56.39 3.20 14.85
C GLU A 504 55.10 2.61 14.26
N GLN A 505 55.09 1.29 14.00
CA GLN A 505 53.92 0.60 13.45
C GLN A 505 52.71 0.69 14.41
N VAL A 506 52.93 0.42 15.69
CA VAL A 506 51.87 0.49 16.71
C VAL A 506 51.36 1.94 16.87
N SER A 507 52.26 2.93 16.81
CA SER A 507 51.88 4.33 16.88
C SER A 507 50.96 4.74 15.71
N ALA A 508 51.27 4.27 14.50
CA ALA A 508 50.42 4.50 13.34
C ALA A 508 49.03 3.84 13.49
N SER A 509 48.98 2.60 13.98
CA SER A 509 47.69 1.93 14.28
C SER A 509 46.87 2.68 15.34
N ILE A 510 47.51 3.26 16.35
CA ILE A 510 46.83 4.04 17.39
C ILE A 510 46.25 5.34 16.82
N GLU A 511 46.96 6.01 15.92
CA GLU A 511 46.46 7.21 15.24
C GLU A 511 45.25 6.89 14.35
N GLU A 512 45.30 5.76 13.64
CA GLU A 512 44.16 5.27 12.86
C GLU A 512 42.95 4.93 13.76
N LEU A 513 43.16 4.28 14.91
CA LEU A 513 42.12 4.03 15.89
C LEU A 513 41.47 5.31 16.42
N ALA A 514 42.27 6.33 16.72
CA ALA A 514 41.75 7.63 17.15
C ALA A 514 40.87 8.28 16.06
N ASN A 515 41.30 8.21 14.80
CA ASN A 515 40.52 8.71 13.67
C ASN A 515 39.19 7.94 13.49
N ILE A 516 39.22 6.61 13.58
CA ILE A 516 38.01 5.78 13.50
C ILE A 516 37.02 6.12 14.62
N ALA A 517 37.52 6.35 15.84
CA ALA A 517 36.69 6.73 16.98
C ALA A 517 36.04 8.11 16.77
N HIS A 518 36.78 9.09 16.23
CA HIS A 518 36.21 10.38 15.83
C HIS A 518 35.12 10.25 14.76
N TYR A 519 35.37 9.49 13.69
CA TYR A 519 34.34 9.24 12.66
C TYR A 519 33.13 8.50 13.20
N SER A 520 33.32 7.59 14.15
CA SER A 520 32.23 6.87 14.80
C SER A 520 31.34 7.81 15.62
N ALA A 521 31.94 8.75 16.35
CA ALA A 521 31.23 9.79 17.10
C ALA A 521 30.43 10.74 16.19
N ASP A 522 30.98 11.14 15.04
CA ASP A 522 30.25 11.97 14.06
C ASP A 522 29.07 11.19 13.44
N ASN A 523 29.28 9.91 13.11
CA ASN A 523 28.23 9.07 12.54
C ASN A 523 27.11 8.78 13.54
N THR A 524 27.42 8.57 14.82
CA THR A 524 26.39 8.42 15.85
C THR A 524 25.53 9.67 15.98
N GLN A 525 26.10 10.87 15.84
CA GLN A 525 25.32 12.12 15.83
C GLN A 525 24.32 12.17 14.67
N ASN A 526 24.73 11.73 13.47
CA ASN A 526 23.84 11.66 12.31
C ASN A 526 22.72 10.64 12.52
N VAL A 527 23.03 9.45 13.04
CA VAL A 527 22.02 8.42 13.32
C VAL A 527 21.04 8.90 14.40
N ALA A 528 21.52 9.58 15.44
CA ALA A 528 20.66 10.16 16.47
C ALA A 528 19.64 11.15 15.86
N SER A 529 20.11 12.05 14.98
CA SER A 529 19.22 12.99 14.27
C SER A 529 18.21 12.26 13.39
N SER A 530 18.61 11.20 12.67
CA SER A 530 17.68 10.40 11.86
C SER A 530 16.68 9.62 12.72
N SER A 531 17.07 9.16 13.90
CA SER A 531 16.18 8.52 14.86
C SER A 531 15.12 9.51 15.39
N GLU A 532 15.50 10.76 15.67
CA GLU A 532 14.54 11.81 16.05
C GLU A 532 13.52 12.09 14.93
N GLU A 533 13.98 12.21 13.68
CA GLU A 533 13.09 12.42 12.52
C GLU A 533 12.17 11.21 12.28
N GLN A 534 12.69 10.00 12.49
CA GLN A 534 11.90 8.77 12.37
C GLN A 534 10.83 8.66 13.46
N LEU A 535 11.13 9.07 14.70
CA LEU A 535 10.13 9.15 15.78
C LEU A 535 9.01 10.12 15.41
N ALA A 536 9.35 11.33 14.95
CA ALA A 536 8.36 12.32 14.51
C ALA A 536 7.49 11.80 13.35
N SER A 537 8.08 11.07 12.41
CA SER A 537 7.34 10.44 11.30
C SER A 537 6.38 9.37 11.79
N MET A 538 6.75 8.58 12.81
CA MET A 538 5.86 7.57 13.39
C MET A 538 4.70 8.18 14.17
N GLU A 539 4.90 9.33 14.82
CA GLU A 539 3.82 10.12 15.42
C GLU A 539 2.81 10.58 14.35
N GLU A 540 3.29 11.08 13.19
CA GLU A 540 2.44 11.50 12.08
C GLU A 540 1.66 10.33 11.45
N ILE A 541 2.31 9.17 11.27
CA ILE A 541 1.67 7.93 10.80
C ILE A 541 0.58 7.50 11.78
N THR A 542 0.85 7.53 13.08
CA THR A 542 -0.11 7.17 14.14
C THR A 542 -1.34 8.10 14.11
N ALA A 543 -1.12 9.41 13.97
CA ALA A 543 -2.21 10.38 13.85
C ALA A 543 -3.04 10.16 12.57
N SER A 544 -2.38 9.86 11.45
CA SER A 544 -3.02 9.58 10.16
C SER A 544 -3.84 8.28 10.21
N ALA A 545 -3.29 7.22 10.81
CA ALA A 545 -3.98 5.96 11.01
C ALA A 545 -5.22 6.13 11.89
N THR A 546 -5.11 6.88 12.98
CA THR A 546 -6.26 7.23 13.84
C THR A 546 -7.35 7.96 13.04
N THR A 547 -6.96 8.86 12.14
CA THR A 547 -7.90 9.58 11.26
C THR A 547 -8.57 8.64 10.25
N LEU A 548 -7.82 7.70 9.64
CA LEU A 548 -8.36 6.69 8.73
C LEU A 548 -9.36 5.77 9.43
N SER A 549 -9.03 5.30 10.64
CA SER A 549 -9.94 4.51 11.47
C SER A 549 -11.23 5.28 11.74
N LYS A 550 -11.13 6.58 12.07
CA LYS A 550 -12.30 7.41 12.31
C LYS A 550 -13.18 7.59 11.07
N MET A 551 -12.58 7.83 9.90
CA MET A 551 -13.32 7.93 8.64
C MET A 551 -14.02 6.61 8.27
N ALA A 552 -13.37 5.49 8.52
CA ALA A 552 -13.95 4.17 8.31
C ALA A 552 -15.16 3.92 9.24
N GLU A 553 -15.06 4.28 10.52
CA GLU A 553 -16.21 4.24 11.46
C GLU A 553 -17.37 5.10 10.97
N ASP A 554 -17.08 6.32 10.52
CA ASP A 554 -18.11 7.25 10.04
C ASP A 554 -18.80 6.72 8.76
N LEU A 555 -18.03 6.12 7.84
CA LEU A 555 -18.57 5.42 6.68
C LEU A 555 -19.45 4.22 7.08
N GLN A 556 -19.03 3.42 8.05
CA GLN A 556 -19.85 2.32 8.58
C GLN A 556 -21.16 2.85 9.18
N MET A 557 -21.14 4.02 9.84
CA MET A 557 -22.33 4.64 10.40
C MET A 557 -23.30 5.10 9.31
N ILE A 558 -22.80 5.64 8.20
CA ILE A 558 -23.60 6.01 7.03
C ILE A 558 -24.20 4.76 6.38
N VAL A 559 -23.40 3.71 6.17
CA VAL A 559 -23.85 2.43 5.61
C VAL A 559 -24.95 1.80 6.46
N LYS A 560 -24.85 1.88 7.80
CA LYS A 560 -25.89 1.37 8.73
C LYS A 560 -27.26 2.03 8.58
N GLN A 561 -27.36 3.19 7.93
CA GLN A 561 -28.65 3.81 7.63
C GLN A 561 -29.43 3.03 6.56
N PHE A 562 -28.73 2.23 5.74
CA PHE A 562 -29.34 1.42 4.69
C PHE A 562 -29.68 0.02 5.20
N LYS A 563 -30.90 -0.45 4.89
CA LYS A 563 -31.31 -1.84 5.13
C LYS A 563 -30.95 -2.68 3.92
N LEU A 564 -30.07 -3.64 4.14
CA LEU A 564 -29.60 -4.56 3.11
C LEU A 564 -30.32 -5.91 3.18
N ASN A 565 -30.84 -6.31 4.34
CA ASN A 565 -31.49 -7.60 4.57
C ASN A 565 -32.87 -7.46 5.20
#